data_AF-A0A6C0HNK2-F1
#
_entry.id   AF-A0A6C0HNK2-F1
#
_cell.length_a   1.000
_cell.length_b   1.000
_cell.length_c   1.000
_cell.angle_alpha   90.00
_cell.angle_beta   90.00
_cell.angle_gamma   90.00
#
_symmetry.space_group_name_H-M   'P 1'
#
loop_
_entity.id
_entity.type
_entity.pdbx_description
1 polymer ?
#
loop_
_entity_poly.entity_id
_entity_poly.type
_entity_poly.pdbx_seq_one_letter_code
_entity_poly.pdbx_strand_id
1 'polypeptide(L)'
;MELHYMKIDNSLLFKNLEKSDLGLSKLQNYIPIYDKFFSLTEKKSNSFNLNNENYLLDATTCINRTNINAKIMNKQTRKITNKNVFLKYGPIIDPQNYITGKYESFVGDILSLPSFNEMVAHEKARDPNNSMYVDGFFYYLNSKLKNTHNFINGTDFYGAFLAVQERFIYDISDDIEYNEDCEFFNKNNNVLFSLIQDNRTKLESRKNRPAIVINSSKEVILEDVLELCEEEVTQVEDIIPSIVYEPERSELTDDNLCDDVTCSSNSSNSTPSASDNEGEGEVEEECVEECEEGCDKDEGDDGEWCSAESDECDEDDDEEEEAPVFAQINNFPVQIIAMEQCENTLDSLLPEMESMTDIQIGAIVLQVIFSLIVYQKAFSLTHNDLHTNNIMYITTDIEFINYKIDGQVYKVPTFGKIFKIIDFGRAIYKFKGDLMCSDCFSFSGDASTQYNFPPYYNEKKQTVEPNFSFDLCRLGCAMYDEIVENCSPEQIEQSPILTIILDWCKDDKGRNMLYKKSGEERYPDFKLYKMIARSVHNHTPMNVLKKEFFNQFKTKESVVGEMVDVDSIKKYF
;
A
#
# COMPACT_ATOMS: atom_id res chain seq x y z
N MET A 1 11.68 20.39 -18.18
CA MET A 1 11.14 20.89 -16.91
C MET A 1 12.34 21.29 -16.08
N GLU A 2 12.44 22.56 -15.69
CA GLU A 2 13.58 23.00 -14.88
C GLU A 2 13.43 22.53 -13.43
N LEU A 3 14.43 21.80 -12.96
CA LEU A 3 14.56 21.37 -11.57
C LEU A 3 15.76 22.12 -10.99
N HIS A 4 15.51 22.94 -9.97
CA HIS A 4 16.53 23.69 -9.23
C HIS A 4 16.11 23.89 -7.79
N TYR A 5 17.07 24.15 -6.91
CA TYR A 5 16.76 24.40 -5.49
C TYR A 5 16.34 25.85 -5.26
N MET A 6 15.51 26.06 -4.25
CA MET A 6 15.19 27.37 -3.69
C MET A 6 15.55 27.41 -2.21
N LYS A 7 15.94 28.59 -1.72
CA LYS A 7 16.10 28.84 -0.30
C LYS A 7 14.82 29.47 0.22
N ILE A 8 14.05 28.69 0.95
CA ILE A 8 12.87 29.16 1.67
C ILE A 8 13.17 28.93 3.15
N ASP A 9 12.98 29.97 3.95
CA ASP A 9 13.12 29.85 5.40
C ASP A 9 11.82 29.30 6.00
N ASN A 10 11.81 28.00 6.24
CA ASN A 10 10.69 27.30 6.85
C ASN A 10 10.70 27.35 8.38
N SER A 11 11.60 28.13 9.02
CA SER A 11 11.70 28.18 10.48
C SER A 11 10.39 28.60 11.16
N LEU A 12 9.67 29.57 10.59
CA LEU A 12 8.36 29.99 11.10
C LEU A 12 7.30 28.91 10.87
N LEU A 13 7.26 28.34 9.66
CA LEU A 13 6.33 27.27 9.30
C LEU A 13 6.48 26.07 10.25
N PHE A 14 7.70 25.59 10.43
CA PHE A 14 8.01 24.45 11.29
C PHE A 14 7.63 24.73 12.74
N LYS A 15 8.00 25.92 13.26
CA LYS A 15 7.59 26.32 14.61
C LYS A 15 6.06 26.33 14.78
N ASN A 16 5.31 26.71 13.75
CA ASN A 16 3.85 26.74 13.82
C ASN A 16 3.26 25.33 13.72
N LEU A 17 3.82 24.45 12.88
CA LEU A 17 3.44 23.04 12.80
C LEU A 17 3.75 22.28 14.10
N GLU A 18 4.90 22.51 14.73
CA GLU A 18 5.27 21.88 16.02
C GLU A 18 4.39 22.33 17.18
N LYS A 19 3.86 23.56 17.12
CA LYS A 19 2.96 24.10 18.15
C LYS A 19 1.49 23.74 17.91
N SER A 20 1.20 23.13 16.78
CA SER A 20 -0.16 22.80 16.39
C SER A 20 -0.62 21.48 17.02
N ASP A 21 -1.92 21.22 16.96
CA ASP A 21 -2.51 19.97 17.47
C ASP A 21 -2.21 18.73 16.59
N LEU A 22 -1.35 18.88 15.57
CA LEU A 22 -0.90 17.79 14.70
C LEU A 22 0.09 16.84 15.38
N GLY A 23 0.66 17.23 16.53
CA GLY A 23 1.61 16.40 17.28
C GLY A 23 2.91 16.14 16.51
N LEU A 24 3.45 17.17 15.86
CA LEU A 24 4.67 17.05 15.04
C LEU A 24 5.89 17.59 15.79
N SER A 25 7.05 16.98 15.57
CA SER A 25 8.32 17.42 16.14
C SER A 25 9.49 17.14 15.19
N LYS A 26 10.64 17.78 15.43
CA LYS A 26 11.89 17.56 14.68
C LYS A 26 11.72 17.76 13.17
N LEU A 27 10.97 18.79 12.75
CA LEU A 27 10.77 19.03 11.31
C LEU A 27 12.08 19.38 10.59
N GLN A 28 12.27 18.79 9.42
CA GLN A 28 13.41 19.08 8.56
C GLN A 28 13.03 19.13 7.07
N ASN A 29 13.83 19.87 6.31
CA ASN A 29 13.67 20.00 4.86
C ASN A 29 14.43 18.93 4.07
N TYR A 30 15.44 18.31 4.66
CA TYR A 30 16.24 17.32 3.95
C TYR A 30 15.44 16.03 3.76
N ILE A 31 15.35 15.58 2.50
CA ILE A 31 14.76 14.32 2.08
C ILE A 31 15.78 13.58 1.20
N PRO A 32 16.14 12.32 1.49
CA PRO A 32 17.20 11.58 0.81
C PRO A 32 17.12 11.52 -0.72
N ILE A 33 15.92 11.51 -1.31
CA ILE A 33 15.75 11.51 -2.77
C ILE A 33 16.40 12.71 -3.47
N TYR A 34 16.63 13.81 -2.75
CA TYR A 34 17.29 14.99 -3.31
C TYR A 34 18.75 14.74 -3.68
N ASP A 35 19.42 13.77 -3.06
CA ASP A 35 20.82 13.43 -3.38
C ASP A 35 20.99 12.87 -4.79
N LYS A 36 19.93 12.30 -5.38
CA LYS A 36 19.94 11.85 -6.79
C LYS A 36 20.12 13.01 -7.76
N PHE A 37 19.57 14.17 -7.44
CA PHE A 37 19.45 15.29 -8.39
C PHE A 37 20.32 16.50 -8.05
N PHE A 38 20.84 16.58 -6.83
CA PHE A 38 21.52 17.75 -6.31
C PHE A 38 22.79 17.41 -5.53
N SER A 39 23.87 18.15 -5.79
CA SER A 39 25.06 18.12 -4.94
C SER A 39 24.84 18.98 -3.69
N LEU A 40 24.37 18.35 -2.60
CA LEU A 40 24.10 19.01 -1.33
C LEU A 40 25.37 19.19 -0.48
N THR A 41 25.28 20.07 0.51
CA THR A 41 26.31 20.30 1.54
C THR A 41 25.59 20.41 2.88
N GLU A 42 26.25 20.12 4.00
CA GLU A 42 25.64 20.18 5.35
C GLU A 42 24.87 21.49 5.63
N LYS A 43 25.43 22.65 5.25
CA LYS A 43 24.74 23.95 5.43
C LYS A 43 23.52 24.16 4.54
N LYS A 44 23.38 23.41 3.45
CA LYS A 44 22.34 23.57 2.44
C LYS A 44 21.21 22.55 2.57
N SER A 45 21.48 21.34 3.09
CA SER A 45 20.52 20.24 3.18
C SER A 45 19.21 20.65 3.86
N ASN A 46 19.30 21.30 5.02
CA ASN A 46 18.11 21.75 5.76
C ASN A 46 17.54 23.11 5.34
N SER A 47 18.11 23.76 4.33
CA SER A 47 17.53 24.96 3.68
C SER A 47 16.92 24.66 2.32
N PHE A 48 16.96 23.39 1.92
CA PHE A 48 16.63 22.95 0.59
C PHE A 48 15.12 22.90 0.38
N ASN A 49 14.62 23.53 -0.66
CA ASN A 49 13.25 23.38 -1.12
C ASN A 49 13.24 23.20 -2.63
N LEU A 50 12.32 22.39 -3.13
CA LEU A 50 12.08 22.26 -4.57
C LEU A 50 11.54 23.58 -5.14
N ASN A 51 11.73 23.81 -6.44
CA ASN A 51 11.31 25.05 -7.09
C ASN A 51 9.82 25.08 -7.49
N ASN A 52 8.90 24.61 -6.64
CA ASN A 52 7.46 24.64 -6.91
C ASN A 52 6.91 26.07 -7.08
N GLU A 53 5.80 26.19 -7.82
CA GLU A 53 5.18 27.46 -8.17
C GLU A 53 4.42 28.08 -6.99
N ASN A 54 3.71 27.24 -6.24
CA ASN A 54 2.95 27.60 -5.06
C ASN A 54 3.56 26.86 -3.86
N TYR A 55 3.95 27.56 -2.79
CA TYR A 55 4.55 26.91 -1.62
C TYR A 55 3.87 27.30 -0.31
N LEU A 56 3.92 26.39 0.65
CA LEU A 56 3.38 26.55 1.99
C LEU A 56 4.22 27.58 2.78
N LEU A 57 3.61 28.69 3.19
CA LEU A 57 4.27 29.75 3.94
C LEU A 57 4.03 29.62 5.45
N ASP A 58 2.80 29.28 5.83
CA ASP A 58 2.33 29.33 7.22
C ASP A 58 1.10 28.43 7.39
N ALA A 59 1.03 27.69 8.49
CA ALA A 59 -0.14 26.94 8.91
C ALA A 59 -0.93 27.80 9.91
N THR A 60 -2.13 28.24 9.51
CA THR A 60 -2.92 29.20 10.30
C THR A 60 -3.83 28.51 11.31
N THR A 61 -4.44 27.38 10.93
CA THR A 61 -5.40 26.65 11.79
C THR A 61 -5.45 25.18 11.39
N CYS A 62 -5.48 24.28 12.37
CA CYS A 62 -5.73 22.86 12.15
C CYS A 62 -7.25 22.63 12.08
N ILE A 63 -7.71 22.02 10.99
CA ILE A 63 -9.11 21.61 10.83
C ILE A 63 -9.27 20.21 11.41
N ASN A 64 -8.38 19.31 11.03
CA ASN A 64 -8.24 17.97 11.59
C ASN A 64 -6.78 17.50 11.42
N ARG A 65 -6.49 16.21 11.63
CA ARG A 65 -5.13 15.67 11.52
C ARG A 65 -4.50 15.80 10.13
N THR A 66 -5.30 15.75 9.06
CA THR A 66 -4.83 15.76 7.67
C THR A 66 -5.13 17.07 6.96
N ASN A 67 -5.99 17.93 7.49
CA ASN A 67 -6.39 19.18 6.83
C ASN A 67 -6.04 20.40 7.69
N ILE A 68 -5.40 21.37 7.05
CA ILE A 68 -5.07 22.66 7.65
C ILE A 68 -5.59 23.80 6.78
N ASN A 69 -5.95 24.92 7.42
CA ASN A 69 -5.96 26.20 6.72
C ASN A 69 -4.53 26.73 6.69
N ALA A 70 -4.09 27.22 5.54
CA ALA A 70 -2.73 27.66 5.35
C ALA A 70 -2.60 28.84 4.39
N LYS A 71 -1.54 29.61 4.57
CA LYS A 71 -1.11 30.64 3.62
C LYS A 71 -0.20 30.00 2.58
N ILE A 72 -0.61 30.09 1.33
CA ILE A 72 0.17 29.67 0.17
C ILE A 72 0.72 30.92 -0.53
N MET A 73 2.02 30.94 -0.81
CA MET A 73 2.64 31.99 -1.61
C MET A 73 2.89 31.48 -3.02
N ASN A 74 2.37 32.21 -4.01
CA ASN A 74 2.73 31.99 -5.41
C ASN A 74 4.06 32.70 -5.70
N LYS A 75 5.01 31.97 -6.28
CA LYS A 75 6.38 32.42 -6.52
C LYS A 75 6.45 33.53 -7.56
N GLN A 76 5.77 33.40 -8.69
CA GLN A 76 5.83 34.38 -9.78
C GLN A 76 5.13 35.68 -9.42
N THR A 77 3.90 35.60 -8.91
CA THR A 77 3.06 36.76 -8.62
C THR A 77 3.31 37.37 -7.24
N ARG A 78 3.99 36.64 -6.34
CA ARG A 78 4.14 36.99 -4.91
C ARG A 78 2.81 37.17 -4.17
N LYS A 79 1.70 36.69 -4.75
CA LYS A 79 0.38 36.72 -4.13
C LYS A 79 0.32 35.67 -3.03
N ILE A 80 -0.18 36.08 -1.86
CA ILE A 80 -0.50 35.18 -0.76
C ILE A 80 -2.00 34.88 -0.81
N THR A 81 -2.35 33.60 -0.74
CA THR A 81 -3.74 33.13 -0.69
C THR A 81 -3.93 32.19 0.48
N ASN A 82 -5.05 32.32 1.19
CA ASN A 82 -5.47 31.33 2.18
C ASN A 82 -6.16 30.19 1.46
N LYS A 83 -5.74 28.95 1.70
CA LYS A 83 -6.34 27.74 1.14
C LYS A 83 -6.44 26.66 2.21
N ASN A 84 -7.38 25.74 2.03
CA ASN A 84 -7.31 24.47 2.72
C ASN A 84 -6.27 23.59 2.02
N VAL A 85 -5.46 22.91 2.82
CA VAL A 85 -4.34 22.09 2.38
C VAL A 85 -4.47 20.73 3.02
N PHE A 86 -4.33 19.70 2.20
CA PHE A 86 -4.22 18.32 2.66
C PHE A 86 -2.76 18.00 2.96
N LEU A 87 -2.52 17.37 4.11
CA LEU A 87 -1.25 16.84 4.59
C LEU A 87 -1.34 15.32 4.51
N LYS A 88 -0.69 14.74 3.51
CA LYS A 88 -0.45 13.29 3.45
C LYS A 88 0.70 12.98 4.39
N TYR A 89 0.48 12.07 5.33
CA TYR A 89 1.54 11.50 6.17
C TYR A 89 1.87 10.12 5.61
N GLY A 90 3.14 9.82 5.47
CA GLY A 90 3.58 8.49 5.13
C GLY A 90 4.77 8.06 5.96
N PRO A 91 4.78 6.81 6.44
CA PRO A 91 5.87 6.31 7.24
C PRO A 91 7.14 6.13 6.39
N ILE A 92 8.30 6.53 6.92
CA ILE A 92 9.60 6.29 6.25
C ILE A 92 10.29 5.01 6.75
N ILE A 93 9.73 4.40 7.78
CA ILE A 93 10.06 3.07 8.32
C ILE A 93 8.81 2.22 8.23
N ASP A 94 8.93 0.93 7.94
CA ASP A 94 7.77 0.04 7.84
C ASP A 94 7.09 -0.15 9.22
N PRO A 95 5.83 0.28 9.41
CA PRO A 95 5.14 0.13 10.69
C PRO A 95 4.91 -1.34 11.06
N GLN A 96 4.59 -2.18 10.09
CA GLN A 96 4.30 -3.60 10.30
C GLN A 96 5.54 -4.35 10.79
N ASN A 97 6.69 -4.10 10.17
CA ASN A 97 7.98 -4.65 10.63
C ASN A 97 8.40 -4.11 12.01
N TYR A 98 7.99 -2.88 12.35
CA TYR A 98 8.24 -2.31 13.67
C TYR A 98 7.41 -2.98 14.76
N ILE A 99 6.09 -3.13 14.57
CA ILE A 99 5.21 -3.73 15.58
C ILE A 99 5.40 -5.25 15.73
N THR A 100 5.97 -5.92 14.72
CA THR A 100 6.32 -7.36 14.75
C THR A 100 7.75 -7.62 15.18
N GLY A 101 8.53 -6.59 15.51
CA GLY A 101 9.88 -6.74 16.07
C GLY A 101 10.97 -7.11 15.07
N LYS A 102 10.71 -7.04 13.76
CA LYS A 102 11.73 -7.36 12.74
C LYS A 102 12.93 -6.38 12.76
N TYR A 103 12.82 -5.26 13.45
CA TYR A 103 13.90 -4.30 13.67
C TYR A 103 14.66 -4.48 14.99
N GLU A 104 14.37 -5.49 15.82
CA GLU A 104 15.06 -5.69 17.12
C GLU A 104 16.59 -5.81 17.01
N SER A 105 17.08 -6.38 15.90
CA SER A 105 18.51 -6.58 15.66
C SER A 105 19.24 -5.28 15.28
N PHE A 106 18.53 -4.19 15.02
CA PHE A 106 19.14 -2.93 14.62
C PHE A 106 19.83 -2.24 15.81
N VAL A 107 21.15 -2.04 15.68
CA VAL A 107 21.97 -1.36 16.69
C VAL A 107 21.90 0.15 16.45
N GLY A 108 20.80 0.78 16.86
CA GLY A 108 20.58 2.22 16.72
C GLY A 108 19.15 2.65 17.07
N ASP A 109 18.84 3.94 16.89
CA ASP A 109 17.48 4.44 17.03
C ASP A 109 16.75 4.34 15.68
N ILE A 110 15.90 3.31 15.54
CA ILE A 110 15.08 3.06 14.34
C ILE A 110 14.15 4.24 14.00
N LEU A 111 13.77 5.05 15.00
CA LEU A 111 12.85 6.18 14.84
C LEU A 111 13.57 7.50 14.53
N SER A 112 14.89 7.48 14.38
CA SER A 112 15.67 8.66 14.01
C SER A 112 15.46 9.05 12.54
N LEU A 113 15.31 10.36 12.29
CA LEU A 113 15.21 10.92 10.95
C LEU A 113 16.57 10.88 10.22
N PRO A 114 16.58 10.70 8.89
CA PRO A 114 17.80 10.72 8.12
C PRO A 114 18.39 12.13 8.06
N SER A 115 19.69 12.24 8.28
CA SER A 115 20.47 13.48 8.15
C SER A 115 21.50 13.35 7.03
N PHE A 116 21.84 14.47 6.40
CA PHE A 116 22.81 14.49 5.31
C PHE A 116 24.18 14.02 5.80
N ASN A 117 24.78 13.04 5.11
CA ASN A 117 26.08 12.42 5.43
C ASN A 117 26.20 11.68 6.78
N GLU A 118 25.11 11.44 7.50
CA GLU A 118 25.14 10.66 8.74
C GLU A 118 24.51 9.29 8.55
N MET A 119 25.09 8.27 9.18
CA MET A 119 24.60 6.88 9.13
C MET A 119 23.80 6.49 10.40
N VAL A 120 23.22 7.47 11.08
CA VAL A 120 22.49 7.24 12.35
C VAL A 120 21.13 6.61 12.12
N ALA A 121 20.40 7.07 11.11
CA ALA A 121 19.08 6.55 10.76
C ALA A 121 19.18 5.17 10.08
N HIS A 122 18.12 4.38 10.21
CA HIS A 122 18.00 3.08 9.57
C HIS A 122 18.12 3.18 8.03
N GLU A 123 18.60 2.10 7.40
CA GLU A 123 18.84 2.06 5.94
C GLU A 123 17.60 2.41 5.12
N LYS A 124 16.43 1.87 5.47
CA LYS A 124 15.14 2.19 4.80
C LYS A 124 14.81 3.69 4.81
N ALA A 125 15.03 4.38 5.94
CA ALA A 125 14.79 5.82 6.03
C ALA A 125 15.83 6.62 5.23
N ARG A 126 17.03 6.09 5.04
CA ARG A 126 18.09 6.72 4.24
C ARG A 126 17.99 6.41 2.75
N ASP A 127 17.25 5.38 2.35
CA ASP A 127 17.14 4.96 0.95
C ASP A 127 16.44 6.04 0.10
N PRO A 128 17.10 6.59 -0.92
CA PRO A 128 16.47 7.51 -1.88
C PRO A 128 15.30 6.89 -2.66
N ASN A 129 15.15 5.56 -2.67
CA ASN A 129 14.02 4.84 -3.25
C ASN A 129 12.87 4.61 -2.27
N ASN A 130 12.91 5.11 -1.03
CA ASN A 130 11.78 4.99 -0.12
C ASN A 130 10.47 5.45 -0.79
N SER A 131 9.42 4.65 -0.68
CA SER A 131 8.12 4.86 -1.34
C SER A 131 7.53 6.25 -1.13
N MET A 132 7.67 6.80 0.07
CA MET A 132 7.16 8.15 0.37
C MET A 132 7.97 9.25 -0.31
N TYR A 133 9.29 9.06 -0.46
CA TYR A 133 10.13 10.03 -1.18
C TYR A 133 9.79 10.02 -2.67
N VAL A 134 9.59 8.84 -3.25
CA VAL A 134 9.17 8.64 -4.64
C VAL A 134 7.80 9.27 -4.90
N ASP A 135 6.85 9.06 -3.98
CA ASP A 135 5.51 9.64 -4.04
C ASP A 135 5.55 11.19 -3.99
N GLY A 136 6.16 11.75 -2.94
CA GLY A 136 6.26 13.19 -2.75
C GLY A 136 6.99 13.90 -3.89
N PHE A 137 8.01 13.27 -4.47
CA PHE A 137 8.69 13.84 -5.64
C PHE A 137 7.81 13.83 -6.88
N PHE A 138 6.96 12.82 -7.08
CA PHE A 138 6.04 12.80 -8.21
C PHE A 138 4.95 13.86 -8.08
N TYR A 139 4.41 14.11 -6.88
CA TYR A 139 3.48 15.23 -6.69
C TYR A 139 4.08 16.58 -7.08
N TYR A 140 5.37 16.79 -6.79
CA TYR A 140 6.08 17.97 -7.26
C TYR A 140 6.15 18.02 -8.80
N LEU A 141 6.46 16.91 -9.48
CA LEU A 141 6.49 16.83 -10.95
C LEU A 141 5.09 17.05 -11.58
N ASN A 142 4.05 16.49 -10.96
CA ASN A 142 2.66 16.64 -11.37
C ASN A 142 2.21 18.11 -11.26
N SER A 143 2.50 18.76 -10.15
CA SER A 143 2.23 20.20 -9.98
C SER A 143 3.01 21.03 -11.00
N LYS A 144 4.22 20.63 -11.39
CA LYS A 144 4.95 21.29 -12.46
C LYS A 144 4.27 21.14 -13.82
N LEU A 145 3.69 19.99 -14.15
CA LEU A 145 2.88 19.82 -15.36
C LEU A 145 1.67 20.75 -15.33
N LYS A 146 0.93 20.80 -14.21
CA LYS A 146 -0.23 21.70 -14.02
C LYS A 146 0.13 23.15 -14.35
N ASN A 147 1.22 23.64 -13.77
CA ASN A 147 1.62 25.05 -13.85
C ASN A 147 2.37 25.44 -15.15
N THR A 148 2.90 24.48 -15.92
CA THR A 148 3.68 24.76 -17.15
C THR A 148 2.97 24.37 -18.44
N HIS A 149 2.04 23.43 -18.37
CA HIS A 149 1.32 22.86 -19.53
C HIS A 149 -0.20 22.96 -19.41
N ASN A 150 -0.70 23.78 -18.46
CA ASN A 150 -2.13 23.92 -18.15
C ASN A 150 -2.82 22.57 -17.90
N PHE A 151 -2.07 21.58 -17.39
CA PHE A 151 -2.58 20.23 -17.12
C PHE A 151 -3.49 20.26 -15.89
N ILE A 152 -4.77 20.55 -16.12
CA ILE A 152 -5.74 20.82 -15.05
C ILE A 152 -6.03 19.61 -14.15
N ASN A 153 -5.88 18.40 -14.69
CA ASN A 153 -5.99 17.14 -13.95
C ASN A 153 -4.79 16.87 -13.03
N GLY A 154 -3.74 17.70 -13.09
CA GLY A 154 -2.62 17.63 -12.14
C GLY A 154 -2.97 18.21 -10.78
N THR A 155 -2.27 17.75 -9.75
CA THR A 155 -2.48 18.16 -8.35
C THR A 155 -1.49 19.26 -7.96
N ASP A 156 -1.92 20.28 -7.22
CA ASP A 156 -0.98 21.26 -6.67
C ASP A 156 -0.16 20.67 -5.52
N PHE A 157 1.14 20.96 -5.52
CA PHE A 157 2.09 20.57 -4.48
C PHE A 157 2.64 21.83 -3.80
N TYR A 158 2.55 21.87 -2.48
CA TYR A 158 2.93 23.03 -1.66
C TYR A 158 4.23 22.84 -0.88
N GLY A 159 4.68 21.60 -0.68
CA GLY A 159 5.94 21.28 -0.01
C GLY A 159 5.97 19.85 0.52
N ALA A 160 7.16 19.36 0.87
CA ALA A 160 7.35 18.10 1.56
C ALA A 160 8.45 18.23 2.62
N PHE A 161 8.27 17.58 3.76
CA PHE A 161 9.15 17.68 4.93
C PHE A 161 9.21 16.34 5.65
N LEU A 162 10.29 16.07 6.40
CA LEU A 162 10.30 14.96 7.36
C LEU A 162 10.00 15.48 8.76
N ALA A 163 9.35 14.65 9.56
CA ALA A 163 8.99 14.96 10.94
C ALA A 163 8.88 13.67 11.76
N VAL A 164 8.86 13.82 13.08
CA VAL A 164 8.44 12.77 14.00
C VAL A 164 7.03 13.09 14.49
N GLN A 165 6.10 12.16 14.29
CA GLN A 165 4.71 12.28 14.73
C GLN A 165 4.54 11.61 16.10
N GLU A 166 4.01 12.35 17.08
CA GLU A 166 3.81 11.88 18.45
C GLU A 166 2.92 10.64 18.49
N ARG A 167 1.83 10.63 17.71
CA ARG A 167 0.84 9.54 17.64
C ARG A 167 0.57 9.21 16.18
N PHE A 168 1.34 8.30 15.64
CA PHE A 168 1.11 7.74 14.31
C PHE A 168 0.05 6.65 14.40
N ILE A 169 -0.91 6.65 13.47
CA ILE A 169 -1.97 5.65 13.42
C ILE A 169 -1.72 4.78 12.21
N TYR A 170 -1.65 3.48 12.43
CA TYR A 170 -1.45 2.46 11.42
C TYR A 170 -2.64 1.51 11.44
N ASP A 171 -3.20 1.21 10.27
CA ASP A 171 -4.24 0.20 10.13
C ASP A 171 -3.59 -1.18 10.12
N ILE A 172 -4.05 -2.08 11.00
CA ILE A 172 -3.56 -3.45 11.11
C ILE A 172 -4.69 -4.47 10.96
N SER A 173 -5.83 -4.05 10.40
CA SER A 173 -7.02 -4.90 10.30
C SER A 173 -6.72 -6.21 9.59
N ASP A 174 -6.06 -6.14 8.43
CA ASP A 174 -5.69 -7.32 7.62
C ASP A 174 -4.55 -8.15 8.23
N ASP A 175 -3.77 -7.57 9.14
CA ASP A 175 -2.56 -8.17 9.72
C ASP A 175 -2.76 -8.63 11.18
N ILE A 176 -3.94 -8.43 11.79
CA ILE A 176 -4.13 -8.62 13.23
C ILE A 176 -3.87 -10.05 13.67
N GLU A 177 -4.36 -11.05 12.92
CA GLU A 177 -4.16 -12.45 13.24
C GLU A 177 -2.68 -12.84 13.24
N TYR A 178 -1.94 -12.38 12.23
CA TYR A 178 -0.49 -12.56 12.15
C TYR A 178 0.23 -11.86 13.30
N ASN A 179 -0.21 -10.66 13.65
CA ASN A 179 0.36 -9.87 14.73
C ASN A 179 0.14 -10.52 16.10
N GLU A 180 -1.03 -11.10 16.36
CA GLU A 180 -1.35 -11.78 17.62
C GLU A 180 -0.52 -13.04 17.87
N ASP A 181 -0.07 -13.71 16.80
CA ASP A 181 0.86 -14.84 16.89
C ASP A 181 2.31 -14.42 17.21
N CYS A 182 2.62 -13.11 17.09
CA CYS A 182 3.96 -12.59 17.35
C CYS A 182 4.18 -12.32 18.86
N GLU A 183 5.18 -12.96 19.46
CA GLU A 183 5.55 -12.72 20.87
C GLU A 183 5.94 -11.25 21.13
N PHE A 184 6.66 -10.63 20.17
CA PHE A 184 7.07 -9.24 20.28
C PHE A 184 5.88 -8.29 20.35
N PHE A 185 4.87 -8.51 19.50
CA PHE A 185 3.68 -7.68 19.42
C PHE A 185 2.94 -7.69 20.76
N ASN A 186 2.68 -8.89 21.30
CA ASN A 186 1.99 -9.07 22.57
C ASN A 186 2.74 -8.45 23.76
N LYS A 187 4.07 -8.61 23.80
CA LYS A 187 4.92 -8.09 24.87
C LYS A 187 5.02 -6.56 24.87
N ASN A 188 4.96 -5.93 23.70
CA ASN A 188 5.17 -4.50 23.54
C ASN A 188 3.89 -3.69 23.33
N ASN A 189 2.72 -4.33 23.33
CA ASN A 189 1.44 -3.65 23.39
C ASN A 189 1.35 -2.82 24.70
N ASN A 190 0.87 -1.58 24.57
CA ASN A 190 0.89 -0.51 25.57
C ASN A 190 2.29 -0.06 26.04
N VAL A 191 3.37 -0.53 25.40
CA VAL A 191 4.75 -0.09 25.66
C VAL A 191 5.29 0.71 24.48
N LEU A 192 5.36 0.10 23.29
CA LEU A 192 5.85 0.74 22.07
C LEU A 192 4.71 1.31 21.21
N PHE A 193 3.55 0.65 21.24
CA PHE A 193 2.34 1.03 20.54
C PHE A 193 1.11 0.61 21.36
N SER A 194 -0.07 1.14 21.04
CA SER A 194 -1.33 0.78 21.69
C SER A 194 -2.45 0.61 20.68
N LEU A 195 -3.30 -0.39 20.85
CA LEU A 195 -4.45 -0.62 19.97
C LEU A 195 -5.57 0.39 20.26
N ILE A 196 -6.07 1.04 19.20
CA ILE A 196 -7.21 1.95 19.24
C ILE A 196 -8.43 1.15 18.78
N GLN A 197 -9.34 0.91 19.74
CA GLN A 197 -10.67 0.32 19.55
C GLN A 197 -10.67 -1.18 19.23
N ASP A 198 -10.64 -1.98 20.29
CA ASP A 198 -10.95 -3.40 20.26
C ASP A 198 -12.33 -3.58 20.90
N ASN A 199 -13.39 -3.58 20.08
CA ASN A 199 -14.70 -4.07 20.50
C ASN A 199 -14.81 -5.59 20.29
N ARG A 200 -13.75 -6.27 19.81
CA ARG A 200 -13.72 -7.72 19.84
C ARG A 200 -13.53 -8.09 21.31
N THR A 201 -14.58 -8.65 21.89
CA THR A 201 -14.51 -9.25 23.22
C THR A 201 -13.37 -10.25 23.24
N LYS A 202 -12.18 -9.87 23.73
CA LYS A 202 -11.05 -10.75 24.08
C LYS A 202 -11.09 -12.09 23.32
N LEU A 203 -10.78 -12.08 22.02
CA LEU A 203 -10.47 -13.32 21.33
C LEU A 203 -9.08 -13.76 21.82
N GLU A 204 -9.08 -14.36 23.00
CA GLU A 204 -7.87 -14.87 23.65
C GLU A 204 -7.31 -16.00 22.77
N SER A 205 -6.18 -15.74 22.11
CA SER A 205 -5.45 -16.75 21.34
C SER A 205 -5.28 -18.03 22.17
N ARG A 206 -5.53 -19.19 21.55
CA ARG A 206 -5.59 -20.49 22.26
C ARG A 206 -4.31 -20.84 23.03
N LYS A 207 -3.18 -20.21 22.70
CA LYS A 207 -1.86 -20.47 23.30
C LYS A 207 -1.62 -19.72 24.61
N ASN A 208 -2.29 -18.60 24.87
CA ASN A 208 -2.01 -17.71 26.02
C ASN A 208 -3.13 -17.64 27.07
N ARG A 209 -3.95 -18.70 27.19
CA ARG A 209 -4.97 -18.75 28.25
C ARG A 209 -4.31 -18.92 29.62
N PRO A 210 -4.64 -18.07 30.62
CA PRO A 210 -4.32 -18.39 32.00
C PRO A 210 -5.02 -19.70 32.39
N ALA A 211 -4.35 -20.55 33.17
CA ALA A 211 -4.93 -21.80 33.62
C ALA A 211 -6.28 -21.56 34.33
N ILE A 212 -7.32 -22.32 33.94
CA ILE A 212 -8.64 -22.23 34.57
C ILE A 212 -8.50 -22.69 36.03
N VAL A 213 -8.64 -21.74 36.96
CA VAL A 213 -8.69 -22.03 38.40
C VAL A 213 -10.13 -22.35 38.77
N ILE A 214 -10.50 -23.62 38.75
CA ILE A 214 -11.79 -24.07 39.27
C ILE A 214 -11.71 -24.10 40.81
N ASN A 215 -12.17 -23.03 41.45
CA ASN A 215 -12.44 -23.07 42.89
C ASN A 215 -13.69 -23.94 43.11
N SER A 216 -13.51 -25.09 43.75
CA SER A 216 -14.51 -26.13 44.03
C SER A 216 -15.62 -25.72 45.02
N SER A 217 -15.99 -24.43 45.06
CA SER A 217 -16.92 -23.88 46.05
C SER A 217 -17.98 -22.93 45.47
N LYS A 218 -18.26 -23.00 44.17
CA LYS A 218 -19.42 -22.32 43.57
C LYS A 218 -20.24 -23.30 42.74
N GLU A 219 -21.49 -23.51 43.15
CA GLU A 219 -22.52 -24.13 42.32
C GLU A 219 -22.64 -23.33 41.01
N VAL A 220 -22.45 -24.00 39.88
CA VAL A 220 -22.66 -23.44 38.55
C VAL A 220 -24.16 -23.50 38.29
N ILE A 221 -24.82 -22.34 38.31
CA ILE A 221 -26.22 -22.22 37.93
C ILE A 221 -26.26 -22.00 36.41
N LEU A 222 -26.76 -22.97 35.66
CA LEU A 222 -27.08 -22.80 34.24
C LEU A 222 -28.47 -22.16 34.13
N GLU A 223 -28.52 -20.85 33.89
CA GLU A 223 -29.77 -20.10 33.75
C GLU A 223 -30.31 -20.06 32.29
N ASP A 224 -29.52 -20.46 31.29
CA ASP A 224 -29.88 -20.33 29.87
C ASP A 224 -29.93 -21.67 29.11
N VAL A 225 -30.75 -22.62 29.59
CA VAL A 225 -31.26 -23.70 28.73
C VAL A 225 -32.74 -23.45 28.51
N LEU A 226 -33.03 -22.67 27.46
CA LEU A 226 -34.38 -22.42 26.97
C LEU A 226 -35.02 -23.73 26.48
N GLU A 227 -36.25 -23.94 26.94
CA GLU A 227 -37.16 -25.04 26.62
C GLU A 227 -37.26 -25.30 25.11
N LEU A 228 -36.76 -26.45 24.65
CA LEU A 228 -37.24 -27.07 23.42
C LEU A 228 -38.37 -28.03 23.79
N CYS A 229 -39.58 -27.64 23.40
CA CYS A 229 -40.79 -28.41 23.60
C CYS A 229 -40.73 -29.79 22.92
N GLU A 230 -41.37 -30.74 23.59
CA GLU A 230 -41.55 -32.14 23.26
C GLU A 230 -42.12 -32.37 21.85
N GLU A 231 -41.51 -33.27 21.08
CA GLU A 231 -42.25 -34.20 20.21
C GLU A 231 -41.45 -35.51 19.97
N GLU A 232 -42.04 -36.58 20.50
CA GLU A 232 -41.87 -38.02 20.23
C GLU A 232 -40.59 -38.81 20.64
N VAL A 233 -40.88 -39.88 21.38
CA VAL A 233 -40.01 -40.80 22.12
C VAL A 233 -39.50 -41.93 21.23
N THR A 234 -38.21 -42.29 21.30
CA THR A 234 -37.78 -43.69 21.48
C THR A 234 -36.39 -43.83 22.12
N GLN A 235 -36.29 -44.85 22.97
CA GLN A 235 -35.24 -45.22 23.92
C GLN A 235 -33.85 -45.46 23.31
N VAL A 236 -32.77 -45.05 24.00
CA VAL A 236 -31.51 -45.82 24.09
C VAL A 236 -30.84 -45.61 25.46
N GLU A 237 -30.16 -46.65 25.90
CA GLU A 237 -29.85 -47.12 27.25
C GLU A 237 -28.73 -46.39 28.02
N ASP A 238 -28.78 -46.59 29.34
CA ASP A 238 -27.85 -46.17 30.39
C ASP A 238 -26.36 -46.48 30.11
N ILE A 239 -25.51 -45.45 30.21
CA ILE A 239 -24.06 -45.64 30.44
C ILE A 239 -23.66 -44.85 31.69
N ILE A 240 -23.28 -45.61 32.72
CA ILE A 240 -22.81 -45.17 34.04
C ILE A 240 -21.42 -44.53 33.90
N PRO A 241 -21.18 -43.29 34.37
CA PRO A 241 -19.83 -42.77 34.54
C PRO A 241 -19.23 -43.33 35.84
N SER A 242 -18.12 -44.06 35.69
CA SER A 242 -17.31 -44.55 36.81
C SER A 242 -16.62 -43.38 37.50
N ILE A 243 -17.07 -43.09 38.73
CA ILE A 243 -16.45 -42.17 39.67
C ILE A 243 -15.35 -42.92 40.42
N VAL A 244 -14.10 -42.42 40.37
CA VAL A 244 -13.00 -42.85 41.24
C VAL A 244 -12.61 -41.68 42.14
N TYR A 245 -12.62 -41.92 43.44
CA TYR A 245 -12.28 -40.95 44.48
C TYR A 245 -11.10 -41.43 45.33
N GLU A 246 -10.45 -40.44 45.94
CA GLU A 246 -9.63 -40.44 47.17
C GLU A 246 -8.14 -40.87 47.09
N PRO A 247 -7.28 -40.44 48.05
CA PRO A 247 -7.40 -39.35 49.04
C PRO A 247 -6.11 -38.50 49.24
N GLU A 248 -6.22 -37.37 49.97
CA GLU A 248 -5.07 -36.69 50.61
C GLU A 248 -4.77 -37.28 52.00
N ARG A 249 -3.48 -37.53 52.34
CA ARG A 249 -2.78 -36.87 53.47
C ARG A 249 -1.32 -37.33 53.74
N SER A 250 -0.55 -36.32 54.18
CA SER A 250 0.51 -36.28 55.22
C SER A 250 1.95 -36.70 54.92
N GLU A 251 2.85 -35.77 55.28
CA GLU A 251 4.30 -35.89 55.44
C GLU A 251 4.70 -36.85 56.59
N LEU A 252 5.80 -37.60 56.42
CA LEU A 252 7.02 -37.54 57.25
C LEU A 252 8.00 -38.72 57.01
N THR A 253 9.31 -38.39 57.10
CA THR A 253 10.51 -39.14 57.56
C THR A 253 11.33 -40.08 56.65
N ASP A 254 12.66 -39.85 56.74
CA ASP A 254 13.85 -40.62 56.35
C ASP A 254 13.78 -42.14 56.57
N ASP A 255 14.39 -42.94 55.68
CA ASP A 255 15.73 -43.55 55.86
C ASP A 255 16.04 -44.63 54.78
N ASN A 256 17.25 -44.52 54.21
CA ASN A 256 18.18 -45.56 53.70
C ASN A 256 17.68 -46.96 53.24
N LEU A 257 18.09 -47.38 52.02
CA LEU A 257 19.04 -48.51 51.78
C LEU A 257 19.36 -48.75 50.29
N CYS A 258 20.62 -49.11 50.07
CA CYS A 258 21.36 -49.48 48.85
C CYS A 258 20.85 -50.77 48.17
N ASP A 259 21.04 -50.96 46.86
CA ASP A 259 22.16 -51.65 46.17
C ASP A 259 21.66 -51.89 44.72
N ASP A 260 22.38 -52.00 43.60
CA ASP A 260 23.80 -52.03 43.22
C ASP A 260 23.81 -52.04 41.66
N VAL A 261 24.99 -51.86 41.08
CA VAL A 261 25.44 -52.22 39.71
C VAL A 261 25.34 -51.17 38.59
N THR A 262 26.38 -50.31 38.54
CA THR A 262 27.38 -50.04 37.46
C THR A 262 27.01 -50.34 35.98
N CYS A 263 27.45 -49.60 34.94
CA CYS A 263 28.70 -48.84 34.66
C CYS A 263 28.45 -47.83 33.50
N SER A 264 28.87 -46.55 33.56
CA SER A 264 30.19 -45.96 33.22
C SER A 264 30.57 -46.11 31.73
N SER A 265 31.06 -45.11 30.98
CA SER A 265 32.05 -44.08 31.36
C SER A 265 32.22 -42.98 30.29
N ASN A 266 32.49 -41.76 30.76
CA ASN A 266 33.15 -40.68 30.03
C ASN A 266 34.69 -40.75 30.22
N SER A 267 35.43 -40.10 29.32
CA SER A 267 36.67 -39.31 29.53
C SER A 267 38.00 -39.69 28.83
N SER A 268 38.46 -38.72 28.02
CA SER A 268 39.80 -38.10 27.94
C SER A 268 41.05 -38.87 27.49
N ASN A 269 41.81 -38.26 26.56
CA ASN A 269 43.27 -38.18 26.64
C ASN A 269 43.91 -37.07 25.75
N SER A 270 44.53 -36.09 26.42
CA SER A 270 45.94 -35.61 26.31
C SER A 270 46.64 -35.24 24.97
N THR A 271 47.12 -33.97 24.92
CA THR A 271 48.11 -33.25 24.04
C THR A 271 49.54 -33.88 23.97
N PRO A 272 50.60 -33.40 23.22
CA PRO A 272 50.89 -32.04 22.66
C PRO A 272 51.72 -31.94 21.32
N SER A 273 52.17 -30.70 20.98
CA SER A 273 53.23 -30.22 20.02
C SER A 273 52.82 -29.96 18.55
N ALA A 274 53.33 -29.00 17.76
CA ALA A 274 54.08 -27.74 17.90
C ALA A 274 54.14 -27.05 16.49
N SER A 275 54.42 -25.72 16.47
CA SER A 275 54.92 -24.84 15.39
C SER A 275 54.07 -24.44 14.17
N ASP A 276 53.91 -23.10 14.03
CA ASP A 276 54.02 -22.19 12.86
C ASP A 276 53.22 -22.56 11.58
N ASN A 277 52.50 -21.69 10.87
CA ASN A 277 52.74 -20.28 10.51
C ASN A 277 51.52 -19.70 9.73
N GLU A 278 51.41 -18.37 9.70
CA GLU A 278 50.74 -17.47 8.71
C GLU A 278 49.25 -17.68 8.32
N GLY A 279 48.46 -16.64 8.63
CA GLY A 279 47.04 -16.54 8.29
C GLY A 279 46.77 -15.67 7.07
N GLU A 280 45.90 -16.17 6.20
CA GLU A 280 45.02 -15.41 5.33
C GLU A 280 43.63 -16.03 5.49
N GLY A 281 42.69 -15.26 6.04
CA GLY A 281 41.31 -15.68 6.26
C GLY A 281 40.40 -15.06 5.22
N GLU A 282 40.04 -15.85 4.21
CA GLU A 282 38.85 -15.66 3.39
C GLU A 282 37.66 -16.23 4.18
N VAL A 283 36.58 -15.46 4.30
CA VAL A 283 35.36 -15.88 5.01
C VAL A 283 34.40 -16.49 3.99
N GLU A 284 34.03 -17.74 4.25
CA GLU A 284 33.10 -18.56 3.49
C GLU A 284 31.65 -18.06 3.69
N GLU A 285 30.93 -17.84 2.58
CA GLU A 285 29.47 -17.72 2.55
C GLU A 285 28.86 -19.11 2.28
N GLU A 286 28.07 -19.62 3.23
CA GLU A 286 27.31 -20.86 3.07
C GLU A 286 26.09 -20.62 2.17
N CYS A 287 26.17 -21.10 0.93
CA CYS A 287 25.05 -21.21 0.00
C CYS A 287 24.28 -22.51 0.27
N VAL A 288 22.98 -22.43 0.58
CA VAL A 288 22.08 -23.59 0.59
C VAL A 288 21.56 -23.81 -0.83
N GLU A 289 21.99 -24.93 -1.43
CA GLU A 289 21.50 -25.44 -2.70
C GLU A 289 20.17 -26.18 -2.52
N GLU A 290 19.13 -25.79 -3.26
CA GLU A 290 18.06 -26.72 -3.62
C GLU A 290 18.02 -26.88 -5.14
N CYS A 291 18.10 -28.14 -5.54
CA CYS A 291 18.31 -28.65 -6.88
C CYS A 291 17.00 -28.67 -7.71
N GLU A 292 17.04 -28.03 -8.87
CA GLU A 292 16.04 -28.20 -9.94
C GLU A 292 16.56 -29.23 -10.96
N GLU A 293 15.84 -30.34 -11.13
CA GLU A 293 15.96 -31.18 -12.34
C GLU A 293 14.83 -30.83 -13.31
N GLY A 294 15.21 -30.41 -14.51
CA GLY A 294 14.29 -30.13 -15.61
C GLY A 294 13.98 -31.38 -16.45
N CYS A 295 12.76 -31.41 -17.00
CA CYS A 295 12.50 -32.10 -18.25
C CYS A 295 11.37 -31.40 -19.03
N ASP A 296 11.73 -30.84 -20.19
CA ASP A 296 10.79 -30.45 -21.25
C ASP A 296 10.23 -31.70 -21.93
N LYS A 297 8.91 -31.71 -22.16
CA LYS A 297 8.27 -31.98 -23.46
C LYS A 297 6.74 -31.81 -23.41
N ASP A 298 6.24 -31.06 -24.39
CA ASP A 298 4.84 -30.90 -24.77
C ASP A 298 4.09 -32.22 -24.95
N GLU A 299 2.82 -32.27 -24.51
CA GLU A 299 1.63 -32.45 -25.34
C GLU A 299 0.36 -32.31 -24.47
N GLY A 300 -0.68 -31.68 -24.99
CA GLY A 300 -1.93 -31.43 -24.27
C GLY A 300 -2.83 -32.65 -24.20
N ASP A 301 -3.51 -32.82 -23.08
CA ASP A 301 -4.89 -33.30 -23.00
C ASP A 301 -5.42 -33.05 -21.58
N ASP A 302 -6.73 -32.90 -21.53
CA ASP A 302 -7.54 -32.58 -20.36
C ASP A 302 -7.51 -33.75 -19.35
N GLY A 303 -7.37 -33.45 -18.06
CA GLY A 303 -7.33 -34.47 -17.02
C GLY A 303 -7.54 -33.91 -15.62
N GLU A 304 -8.73 -34.18 -15.09
CA GLU A 304 -9.14 -34.01 -13.70
C GLU A 304 -8.05 -34.44 -12.72
N TRP A 305 -7.80 -33.61 -11.71
CA TRP A 305 -7.23 -34.11 -10.46
C TRP A 305 -8.24 -33.93 -9.34
N CYS A 306 -8.99 -35.00 -9.11
CA CYS A 306 -9.78 -35.20 -7.91
C CYS A 306 -8.83 -35.50 -6.74
N SER A 307 -8.90 -34.69 -5.68
CA SER A 307 -8.58 -35.12 -4.33
C SER A 307 -9.84 -34.95 -3.49
N ALA A 308 -10.27 -36.07 -2.91
CA ALA A 308 -11.56 -36.27 -2.27
C ALA A 308 -11.81 -35.35 -1.08
N GLU A 309 -12.97 -34.69 -1.14
CA GLU A 309 -13.97 -34.44 -0.09
C GLU A 309 -13.55 -34.76 1.36
N SER A 310 -13.54 -33.72 2.20
CA SER A 310 -14.13 -33.80 3.52
C SER A 310 -15.23 -32.76 3.60
N ASP A 311 -16.48 -33.23 3.54
CA ASP A 311 -17.70 -32.48 3.83
C ASP A 311 -17.57 -31.77 5.19
N GLU A 312 -17.42 -30.45 5.19
CA GLU A 312 -17.78 -29.61 6.32
C GLU A 312 -18.85 -28.63 5.85
N CYS A 313 -19.93 -28.62 6.60
CA CYS A 313 -21.21 -28.01 6.29
C CYS A 313 -21.06 -26.49 6.15
N ASP A 314 -21.58 -25.93 5.06
CA ASP A 314 -21.80 -24.50 4.91
C ASP A 314 -22.80 -24.03 6.00
N GLU A 315 -22.26 -23.45 7.06
CA GLU A 315 -23.00 -22.47 7.85
C GLU A 315 -22.77 -21.11 7.16
N ASP A 316 -23.87 -20.49 6.71
CA ASP A 316 -23.89 -19.12 6.22
C ASP A 316 -23.36 -18.20 7.35
N ASP A 317 -22.05 -17.95 7.36
CA ASP A 317 -21.47 -16.86 8.14
C ASP A 317 -21.88 -15.57 7.44
N ASP A 318 -22.89 -14.91 8.02
CA ASP A 318 -23.06 -13.48 7.86
C ASP A 318 -21.72 -12.82 8.24
N GLU A 319 -20.87 -12.50 7.26
CA GLU A 319 -19.63 -11.74 7.46
C GLU A 319 -19.99 -10.37 8.08
N GLU A 320 -20.08 -10.32 9.41
CA GLU A 320 -20.04 -9.06 10.14
C GLU A 320 -18.70 -8.41 9.79
N GLU A 321 -18.72 -7.35 8.96
CA GLU A 321 -17.53 -6.57 8.61
C GLU A 321 -16.69 -6.35 9.87
N GLU A 322 -15.52 -7.01 9.94
CA GLU A 322 -14.71 -6.96 11.13
C GLU A 322 -14.35 -5.50 11.42
N ALA A 323 -14.66 -5.02 12.62
CA ALA A 323 -14.35 -3.64 12.98
C ALA A 323 -12.85 -3.35 12.76
N PRO A 324 -12.50 -2.24 12.08
CA PRO A 324 -11.12 -1.95 11.73
C PRO A 324 -10.27 -1.76 12.99
N VAL A 325 -9.08 -2.35 12.98
CA VAL A 325 -8.15 -2.35 14.10
C VAL A 325 -6.98 -1.44 13.79
N PHE A 326 -6.75 -0.44 14.65
CA PHE A 326 -5.66 0.51 14.47
C PHE A 326 -4.60 0.38 15.56
N ALA A 327 -3.33 0.39 15.18
CA ALA A 327 -2.21 0.54 16.08
C ALA A 327 -1.77 2.02 16.17
N GLN A 328 -1.71 2.55 17.39
CA GLN A 328 -1.10 3.86 17.67
C GLN A 328 0.36 3.69 18.04
N ILE A 329 1.27 4.12 17.17
CA ILE A 329 2.72 4.07 17.40
C ILE A 329 3.22 5.43 17.87
N ASN A 330 4.00 5.44 18.95
CA ASN A 330 4.51 6.68 19.53
C ASN A 330 5.79 7.16 18.84
N ASN A 331 5.90 8.47 18.57
CA ASN A 331 7.10 9.13 18.04
C ASN A 331 7.62 8.50 16.73
N PHE A 332 6.74 8.26 15.77
CA PHE A 332 7.09 7.58 14.53
C PHE A 332 7.60 8.55 13.45
N PRO A 333 8.66 8.22 12.69
CA PRO A 333 9.18 9.07 11.65
C PRO A 333 8.31 9.02 10.39
N VAL A 334 7.92 10.20 9.90
CA VAL A 334 7.04 10.36 8.75
C VAL A 334 7.56 11.39 7.77
N GLN A 335 7.20 11.23 6.50
CA GLN A 335 7.20 12.31 5.54
C GLN A 335 5.82 12.93 5.48
N ILE A 336 5.79 14.26 5.47
CA ILE A 336 4.60 15.07 5.27
C ILE A 336 4.65 15.62 3.85
N ILE A 337 3.59 15.44 3.08
CA ILE A 337 3.42 16.03 1.76
C ILE A 337 2.20 16.96 1.80
N ALA A 338 2.44 18.26 1.63
CA ALA A 338 1.41 19.28 1.60
C ALA A 338 0.92 19.49 0.16
N MET A 339 -0.37 19.25 -0.08
CA MET A 339 -0.95 19.23 -1.44
C MET A 339 -2.39 19.79 -1.48
N GLU A 340 -2.91 19.94 -2.71
CA GLU A 340 -4.31 20.29 -2.97
C GLU A 340 -5.26 19.33 -2.25
N GLN A 341 -6.25 19.88 -1.55
CA GLN A 341 -7.31 19.09 -0.95
C GLN A 341 -8.35 18.74 -2.02
N CYS A 342 -8.58 17.45 -2.25
CA CYS A 342 -9.68 16.94 -3.07
C CYS A 342 -10.94 16.72 -2.21
N GLU A 343 -12.08 16.53 -2.87
CA GLU A 343 -13.38 16.39 -2.20
C GLU A 343 -13.72 14.94 -1.87
N ASN A 344 -13.75 14.06 -2.87
CA ASN A 344 -14.04 12.64 -2.69
C ASN A 344 -13.35 11.79 -3.77
N THR A 345 -13.44 10.47 -3.66
CA THR A 345 -12.88 9.48 -4.58
C THR A 345 -13.85 9.18 -5.74
N LEU A 346 -13.36 8.50 -6.78
CA LEU A 346 -14.19 7.90 -7.82
C LEU A 346 -15.01 6.75 -7.26
N ASP A 347 -14.46 6.05 -6.26
CA ASP A 347 -15.12 4.97 -5.53
C ASP A 347 -16.48 5.39 -4.99
N SER A 348 -16.55 6.59 -4.38
CA SER A 348 -17.80 7.15 -3.87
C SER A 348 -18.86 7.42 -4.95
N LEU A 349 -18.51 7.33 -6.23
CA LEU A 349 -19.41 7.54 -7.38
C LEU A 349 -19.77 6.22 -8.06
N LEU A 350 -19.16 5.09 -7.70
CA LEU A 350 -19.45 3.78 -8.30
C LEU A 350 -20.91 3.35 -8.11
N PRO A 351 -21.52 3.49 -6.90
CA PRO A 351 -22.92 3.10 -6.72
C PRO A 351 -23.89 3.93 -7.58
N GLU A 352 -23.49 5.14 -7.96
CA GLU A 352 -24.28 6.02 -8.83
C GLU A 352 -24.10 5.68 -10.32
N MET A 353 -23.11 4.86 -10.71
CA MET A 353 -22.78 4.62 -12.12
C MET A 353 -23.92 3.98 -12.92
N GLU A 354 -24.75 3.13 -12.31
CA GLU A 354 -25.93 2.53 -12.98
C GLU A 354 -26.89 3.63 -13.50
N SER A 355 -26.98 4.74 -12.77
CA SER A 355 -27.85 5.87 -13.11
C SER A 355 -27.18 6.88 -14.07
N MET A 356 -25.87 6.77 -14.30
CA MET A 356 -25.12 7.68 -15.16
C MET A 356 -25.28 7.29 -16.62
N THR A 357 -25.34 8.30 -17.49
CA THR A 357 -25.29 8.07 -18.93
C THR A 357 -23.89 7.68 -19.37
N ASP A 358 -23.80 6.95 -20.50
CA ASP A 358 -22.54 6.65 -21.17
C ASP A 358 -21.64 7.87 -21.36
N ILE A 359 -22.21 9.03 -21.68
CA ILE A 359 -21.44 10.26 -21.88
C ILE A 359 -20.81 10.73 -20.57
N GLN A 360 -21.50 10.60 -19.44
CA GLN A 360 -20.96 10.95 -18.12
C GLN A 360 -19.83 10.00 -17.73
N ILE A 361 -20.05 8.69 -17.77
CA ILE A 361 -19.02 7.68 -17.46
C ILE A 361 -17.83 7.84 -18.41
N GLY A 362 -18.11 8.01 -19.70
CA GLY A 362 -17.14 8.24 -20.75
C GLY A 362 -16.29 9.48 -20.51
N ALA A 363 -16.87 10.57 -20.00
CA ALA A 363 -16.14 11.78 -19.66
C ALA A 363 -15.20 11.58 -18.46
N ILE A 364 -15.65 10.87 -17.41
CA ILE A 364 -14.81 10.50 -16.25
C ILE A 364 -13.61 9.67 -16.71
N VAL A 365 -13.88 8.58 -17.44
CA VAL A 365 -12.86 7.67 -17.99
C VAL A 365 -11.88 8.44 -18.87
N LEU A 366 -12.36 9.36 -19.71
CA LEU A 366 -11.51 10.10 -20.62
C LEU A 366 -10.57 11.07 -19.89
N GLN A 367 -11.00 11.69 -18.78
CA GLN A 367 -10.11 12.50 -17.93
C GLN A 367 -8.97 11.65 -17.31
N VAL A 368 -9.28 10.42 -16.86
CA VAL A 368 -8.29 9.47 -16.31
C VAL A 368 -7.32 9.02 -17.41
N ILE A 369 -7.83 8.63 -18.59
CA ILE A 369 -7.02 8.23 -19.75
C ILE A 369 -6.06 9.36 -20.15
N PHE A 370 -6.54 10.60 -20.26
CA PHE A 370 -5.65 11.73 -20.60
C PHE A 370 -4.59 11.98 -19.54
N SER A 371 -4.91 11.80 -18.26
CA SER A 371 -3.93 11.92 -17.18
C SER A 371 -2.82 10.89 -17.31
N LEU A 372 -3.18 9.62 -17.53
CA LEU A 372 -2.21 8.54 -17.76
C LEU A 372 -1.37 8.80 -19.02
N ILE A 373 -1.97 9.23 -20.12
CA ILE A 373 -1.23 9.56 -21.35
C ILE A 373 -0.22 10.69 -21.11
N VAL A 374 -0.60 11.73 -20.36
CA VAL A 374 0.29 12.84 -20.02
C VAL A 374 1.46 12.34 -19.17
N TYR A 375 1.22 11.52 -18.15
CA TYR A 375 2.27 10.96 -17.31
C TYR A 375 3.20 10.01 -18.08
N GLN A 376 2.65 9.15 -18.94
CA GLN A 376 3.40 8.26 -19.81
C GLN A 376 4.27 9.04 -20.80
N LYS A 377 3.74 10.09 -21.42
CA LYS A 377 4.49 10.94 -22.35
C LYS A 377 5.60 11.74 -21.64
N ALA A 378 5.31 12.31 -20.48
CA ALA A 378 6.24 13.17 -19.76
C ALA A 378 7.34 12.37 -19.06
N PHE A 379 6.99 11.24 -18.44
CA PHE A 379 7.84 10.54 -17.46
C PHE A 379 7.94 9.03 -17.68
N SER A 380 7.32 8.46 -18.72
CA SER A 380 7.25 7.01 -18.91
C SER A 380 6.66 6.29 -17.68
N LEU A 381 5.66 6.91 -17.05
CA LEU A 381 5.09 6.43 -15.79
C LEU A 381 4.13 5.25 -15.97
N THR A 382 4.24 4.28 -15.07
CA THR A 382 3.18 3.33 -14.69
C THR A 382 2.83 3.56 -13.22
N HIS A 383 1.54 3.66 -12.88
CA HIS A 383 1.08 3.91 -11.51
C HIS A 383 1.25 2.69 -10.60
N ASN A 384 0.96 1.50 -11.13
CA ASN A 384 1.03 0.18 -10.47
C ASN A 384 0.04 -0.08 -9.33
N ASP A 385 -0.71 0.94 -8.91
CA ASP A 385 -1.74 0.81 -7.87
C ASP A 385 -2.97 1.69 -8.15
N LEU A 386 -3.41 1.70 -9.41
CA LEU A 386 -4.52 2.54 -9.84
C LEU A 386 -5.85 1.82 -9.59
N HIS A 387 -6.49 2.13 -8.46
CA HIS A 387 -7.87 1.75 -8.15
C HIS A 387 -8.74 3.00 -7.95
N THR A 388 -10.04 2.80 -7.78
CA THR A 388 -11.08 3.85 -7.68
C THR A 388 -10.83 4.83 -6.53
N ASN A 389 -10.33 4.35 -5.39
CA ASN A 389 -9.91 5.21 -4.27
C ASN A 389 -8.68 6.09 -4.56
N ASN A 390 -7.82 5.71 -5.52
CA ASN A 390 -6.66 6.51 -5.95
C ASN A 390 -6.97 7.49 -7.09
N ILE A 391 -8.26 7.68 -7.39
CA ILE A 391 -8.75 8.70 -8.31
C ILE A 391 -9.69 9.59 -7.52
N MET A 392 -9.31 10.83 -7.25
CA MET A 392 -10.14 11.80 -6.55
C MET A 392 -10.67 12.88 -7.50
N TYR A 393 -11.63 13.68 -7.05
CA TYR A 393 -12.07 14.86 -7.79
C TYR A 393 -12.12 16.12 -6.95
N ILE A 394 -12.09 17.26 -7.64
CA ILE A 394 -12.52 18.57 -7.13
C ILE A 394 -13.74 19.04 -7.91
N THR A 395 -14.61 19.85 -7.28
CA THR A 395 -15.68 20.52 -8.02
C THR A 395 -15.17 21.68 -8.86
N THR A 396 -15.89 21.98 -9.94
CA THR A 396 -15.54 23.05 -10.86
C THR A 396 -16.77 23.63 -11.55
N ASP A 397 -16.72 24.92 -11.87
CA ASP A 397 -17.68 25.58 -12.75
C ASP A 397 -17.28 25.49 -14.24
N ILE A 398 -16.09 24.94 -14.54
CA ILE A 398 -15.60 24.76 -15.91
C ILE A 398 -16.47 23.69 -16.58
N GLU A 399 -17.21 24.03 -17.62
CA GLU A 399 -18.11 23.08 -18.30
C GLU A 399 -17.36 22.01 -19.11
N PHE A 400 -16.23 22.36 -19.73
CA PHE A 400 -15.48 21.46 -20.61
C PHE A 400 -13.96 21.59 -20.41
N ILE A 401 -13.27 20.45 -20.45
CA ILE A 401 -11.81 20.40 -20.61
C ILE A 401 -11.50 20.09 -22.07
N ASN A 402 -10.58 20.86 -22.65
CA ASN A 402 -10.11 20.63 -24.00
C ASN A 402 -8.74 19.96 -23.94
N TYR A 403 -8.62 18.77 -24.53
CA TYR A 403 -7.34 18.06 -24.69
C TYR A 403 -6.96 18.04 -26.16
N LYS A 404 -5.67 18.17 -26.45
CA LYS A 404 -5.14 18.01 -27.80
C LYS A 404 -4.03 16.97 -27.82
N ILE A 405 -4.16 15.99 -28.70
CA ILE A 405 -3.20 14.93 -28.90
C ILE A 405 -3.19 14.49 -30.37
N ASP A 406 -1.99 14.30 -30.92
CA ASP A 406 -1.74 13.99 -32.32
C ASP A 406 -2.51 14.90 -33.29
N GLY A 407 -2.63 16.18 -32.94
CA GLY A 407 -3.38 17.19 -33.68
C GLY A 407 -4.91 17.10 -33.57
N GLN A 408 -5.45 16.07 -32.92
CA GLN A 408 -6.89 15.92 -32.66
C GLN A 408 -7.27 16.58 -31.32
N VAL A 409 -8.34 17.38 -31.34
CA VAL A 409 -8.90 18.01 -30.14
C VAL A 409 -10.09 17.21 -29.62
N TYR A 410 -10.13 17.01 -28.31
CA TYR A 410 -11.21 16.37 -27.57
C TYR A 410 -11.80 17.41 -26.61
N LYS A 411 -13.12 17.61 -26.68
CA LYS A 411 -13.88 18.50 -25.81
C LYS A 411 -14.68 17.63 -24.84
N VAL A 412 -14.23 17.55 -23.60
CA VAL A 412 -14.73 16.61 -22.59
C VAL A 412 -15.55 17.37 -21.56
N PRO A 413 -16.86 17.09 -21.41
CA PRO A 413 -17.68 17.73 -20.38
C PRO A 413 -17.18 17.33 -18.99
N THR A 414 -17.12 18.26 -18.05
CA THR A 414 -16.67 17.97 -16.67
C THR A 414 -17.78 17.42 -15.79
N PHE A 415 -19.04 17.74 -16.13
CA PHE A 415 -20.19 17.57 -15.23
C PHE A 415 -19.92 18.10 -13.82
N GLY A 416 -19.18 19.20 -13.74
CA GLY A 416 -18.81 19.87 -12.49
C GLY A 416 -17.67 19.21 -11.72
N LYS A 417 -16.95 18.21 -12.28
CA LYS A 417 -15.86 17.49 -11.60
C LYS A 417 -14.58 17.42 -12.44
N ILE A 418 -13.43 17.65 -11.80
CA ILE A 418 -12.10 17.43 -12.39
C ILE A 418 -11.43 16.30 -11.63
N PHE A 419 -11.21 15.18 -12.32
CA PHE A 419 -10.58 13.99 -11.75
C PHE A 419 -9.06 14.11 -11.75
N LYS A 420 -8.45 13.62 -10.67
CA LYS A 420 -7.02 13.69 -10.35
C LYS A 420 -6.56 12.34 -9.80
N ILE A 421 -5.51 11.79 -10.40
CA ILE A 421 -4.85 10.59 -9.90
C ILE A 421 -3.93 10.98 -8.74
N ILE A 422 -3.97 10.20 -7.67
CA ILE A 422 -3.19 10.37 -6.45
C ILE A 422 -2.49 9.06 -6.06
N ASP A 423 -1.62 9.15 -5.06
CA ASP A 423 -0.88 8.02 -4.46
C ASP A 423 0.14 7.33 -5.37
N PHE A 424 1.28 7.98 -5.55
CA PHE A 424 2.35 7.53 -6.43
C PHE A 424 3.42 6.70 -5.69
N GLY A 425 3.10 6.12 -4.52
CA GLY A 425 4.04 5.33 -3.71
C GLY A 425 4.58 4.09 -4.43
N ARG A 426 3.76 3.45 -5.28
CA ARG A 426 4.15 2.34 -6.16
C ARG A 426 4.41 2.78 -7.61
N ALA A 427 4.39 4.06 -7.91
CA ALA A 427 4.61 4.52 -9.28
C ALA A 427 6.07 4.26 -9.71
N ILE A 428 6.22 3.79 -10.94
CA ILE A 428 7.53 3.63 -11.59
C ILE A 428 7.60 4.64 -12.72
N TYR A 429 8.57 5.56 -12.67
CA TYR A 429 8.71 6.63 -13.65
C TYR A 429 10.16 7.05 -13.82
N LYS A 430 10.44 7.82 -14.87
CA LYS A 430 11.79 8.31 -15.20
C LYS A 430 11.82 9.83 -15.21
N PHE A 431 12.92 10.40 -14.73
CA PHE A 431 13.15 11.83 -14.75
C PHE A 431 14.65 12.15 -14.86
N LYS A 432 15.03 12.95 -15.86
CA LYS A 432 16.42 13.34 -16.16
C LYS A 432 17.39 12.15 -16.26
N GLY A 433 16.96 11.06 -16.88
CA GLY A 433 17.76 9.83 -17.01
C GLY A 433 17.70 8.89 -15.82
N ASP A 434 17.23 9.34 -14.65
CA ASP A 434 17.11 8.50 -13.46
C ASP A 434 15.77 7.77 -13.42
N LEU A 435 15.81 6.49 -13.06
CA LEU A 435 14.63 5.67 -12.78
C LEU A 435 14.22 5.83 -11.31
N MET A 436 12.98 6.27 -11.09
CA MET A 436 12.33 6.24 -9.80
C MET A 436 11.52 4.96 -9.71
N CYS A 437 11.94 4.05 -8.83
CA CYS A 437 11.30 2.79 -8.54
C CYS A 437 11.39 2.59 -7.03
N SER A 438 10.25 2.56 -6.34
CA SER A 438 10.23 2.56 -4.90
C SER A 438 10.68 1.24 -4.29
N ASP A 439 11.14 1.30 -3.04
CA ASP A 439 11.52 0.14 -2.22
C ASP A 439 10.37 -0.85 -1.97
N CYS A 440 9.12 -0.49 -2.29
CA CYS A 440 8.01 -1.44 -2.41
C CYS A 440 8.34 -2.60 -3.35
N PHE A 441 9.10 -2.38 -4.42
CA PHE A 441 9.47 -3.43 -5.38
C PHE A 441 10.76 -4.18 -5.00
N SER A 442 11.38 -3.84 -3.87
CA SER A 442 12.55 -4.55 -3.36
C SER A 442 12.21 -5.99 -2.98
N PHE A 443 13.24 -6.81 -2.73
CA PHE A 443 13.03 -8.23 -2.39
C PHE A 443 12.20 -8.44 -1.12
N SER A 444 12.24 -7.49 -0.19
CA SER A 444 11.48 -7.49 1.06
C SER A 444 10.28 -6.54 1.07
N GLY A 445 9.99 -5.85 -0.05
CA GLY A 445 8.89 -4.90 -0.14
C GLY A 445 7.55 -5.54 -0.53
N ASP A 446 6.46 -4.82 -0.27
CA ASP A 446 5.08 -5.29 -0.47
C ASP A 446 4.71 -5.55 -1.93
N ALA A 447 5.48 -5.02 -2.88
CA ALA A 447 5.32 -5.24 -4.31
C ALA A 447 6.36 -6.22 -4.89
N SER A 448 7.06 -6.95 -4.03
CA SER A 448 8.10 -7.90 -4.42
C SER A 448 7.59 -8.92 -5.44
N THR A 449 8.42 -9.24 -6.43
CA THR A 449 8.14 -10.19 -7.53
C THR A 449 7.05 -9.81 -8.53
N GLN A 450 6.40 -8.65 -8.40
CA GLN A 450 5.51 -8.10 -9.43
C GLN A 450 6.27 -7.90 -10.74
N TYR A 451 7.45 -7.30 -10.63
CA TYR A 451 8.40 -7.10 -11.72
C TYR A 451 9.72 -7.80 -11.42
N ASN A 452 10.55 -7.96 -12.46
CA ASN A 452 11.93 -8.41 -12.32
C ASN A 452 12.79 -7.60 -13.28
N PHE A 453 13.25 -6.44 -12.82
CA PHE A 453 14.03 -5.46 -13.58
C PHE A 453 14.81 -4.54 -12.62
N PRO A 454 15.87 -3.85 -13.08
CA PRO A 454 16.62 -2.94 -12.21
C PRO A 454 15.74 -1.83 -11.59
N PRO A 455 15.99 -1.41 -10.32
CA PRO A 455 17.15 -1.79 -9.50
C PRO A 455 17.01 -3.11 -8.75
N TYR A 456 15.80 -3.70 -8.68
CA TYR A 456 15.51 -4.94 -7.94
C TYR A 456 15.43 -6.13 -8.90
N TYR A 457 16.60 -6.57 -9.38
CA TYR A 457 16.70 -7.58 -10.42
C TYR A 457 17.29 -8.88 -9.89
N ASN A 458 16.67 -10.01 -10.24
CA ASN A 458 17.17 -11.35 -10.02
C ASN A 458 17.47 -12.01 -11.36
N GLU A 459 18.75 -12.24 -11.62
CA GLU A 459 19.27 -12.86 -12.85
C GLU A 459 18.74 -14.29 -13.08
N LYS A 460 18.34 -15.00 -12.02
CA LYS A 460 17.79 -16.36 -12.10
C LYS A 460 16.34 -16.38 -12.58
N LYS A 461 15.66 -15.23 -12.65
CA LYS A 461 14.23 -15.12 -13.02
C LYS A 461 14.08 -14.42 -14.37
N GLN A 462 13.00 -14.73 -15.09
CA GLN A 462 12.66 -14.04 -16.34
C GLN A 462 12.47 -12.54 -16.09
N THR A 463 12.93 -11.70 -17.00
CA THR A 463 12.72 -10.25 -16.95
C THR A 463 11.23 -9.94 -17.13
N VAL A 464 10.70 -9.11 -16.23
CA VAL A 464 9.33 -8.59 -16.30
C VAL A 464 9.41 -7.09 -16.06
N GLU A 465 9.17 -6.30 -17.10
CA GLU A 465 9.22 -4.83 -17.02
C GLU A 465 7.82 -4.25 -16.75
N PRO A 466 7.73 -3.05 -16.16
CA PRO A 466 6.48 -2.29 -16.08
C PRO A 466 5.90 -2.04 -17.48
N ASN A 467 4.58 -2.18 -17.59
CA ASN A 467 3.87 -1.95 -18.84
C ASN A 467 2.70 -0.96 -18.61
N PHE A 468 2.36 -0.18 -19.64
CA PHE A 468 1.34 0.88 -19.53
C PHE A 468 -0.11 0.38 -19.51
N SER A 469 -0.33 -0.89 -19.81
CA SER A 469 -1.66 -1.52 -19.77
C SER A 469 -2.05 -1.93 -18.36
N PHE A 470 -1.06 -2.07 -17.48
CA PHE A 470 -1.25 -2.42 -16.07
C PHE A 470 -2.28 -1.51 -15.38
N ASP A 471 -2.12 -0.19 -15.54
CA ASP A 471 -2.93 0.79 -14.80
C ASP A 471 -4.42 0.70 -15.13
N LEU A 472 -4.77 0.57 -16.41
CA LEU A 472 -6.19 0.42 -16.81
C LEU A 472 -6.75 -0.95 -16.47
N CYS A 473 -5.94 -2.02 -16.54
CA CYS A 473 -6.39 -3.33 -16.08
C CYS A 473 -6.66 -3.32 -14.57
N ARG A 474 -5.77 -2.73 -13.76
CA ARG A 474 -5.95 -2.65 -12.31
C ARG A 474 -7.18 -1.84 -11.93
N LEU A 475 -7.40 -0.72 -12.64
CA LEU A 475 -8.59 0.11 -12.45
C LEU A 475 -9.87 -0.62 -12.86
N GLY A 476 -9.86 -1.30 -14.02
CA GLY A 476 -10.98 -2.11 -14.47
C GLY A 476 -11.32 -3.20 -13.45
N CYS A 477 -10.31 -3.88 -12.90
CA CYS A 477 -10.51 -4.87 -11.84
C CYS A 477 -11.17 -4.25 -10.59
N ALA A 478 -10.78 -3.04 -10.20
CA ALA A 478 -11.38 -2.34 -9.05
C ALA A 478 -12.81 -1.84 -9.28
N MET A 479 -13.27 -1.81 -10.54
CA MET A 479 -14.63 -1.38 -10.90
C MET A 479 -15.52 -2.57 -11.29
N TYR A 480 -14.97 -3.78 -11.40
CA TYR A 480 -15.63 -4.89 -12.09
C TYR A 480 -16.87 -5.36 -11.34
N ASP A 481 -16.74 -5.64 -10.04
CA ASP A 481 -17.80 -6.22 -9.23
C ASP A 481 -18.97 -5.24 -9.10
N GLU A 482 -18.66 -3.98 -8.76
CA GLU A 482 -19.63 -2.89 -8.74
C GLU A 482 -20.39 -2.72 -10.07
N ILE A 483 -19.74 -2.91 -11.22
CA ILE A 483 -20.42 -2.84 -12.52
C ILE A 483 -21.31 -4.08 -12.75
N VAL A 484 -20.78 -5.28 -12.48
CA VAL A 484 -21.48 -6.54 -12.80
C VAL A 484 -22.64 -6.82 -11.84
N GLU A 485 -22.53 -6.40 -10.58
CA GLU A 485 -23.58 -6.57 -9.57
C GLU A 485 -24.72 -5.55 -9.75
N ASN A 486 -24.39 -4.30 -10.08
CA ASN A 486 -25.38 -3.23 -10.19
C ASN A 486 -25.96 -3.04 -11.60
N CYS A 487 -25.35 -3.62 -12.65
CA CYS A 487 -25.87 -3.50 -14.02
C CYS A 487 -26.30 -4.86 -14.58
N SER A 488 -27.49 -4.92 -15.16
CA SER A 488 -27.96 -6.10 -15.90
C SER A 488 -27.07 -6.40 -17.11
N PRO A 489 -26.96 -7.67 -17.54
CA PRO A 489 -26.24 -8.03 -18.77
C PRO A 489 -26.69 -7.21 -19.98
N GLU A 490 -27.99 -6.95 -20.11
CA GLU A 490 -28.54 -6.13 -21.20
C GLU A 490 -28.13 -4.66 -21.10
N GLN A 491 -28.02 -4.08 -19.88
CA GLN A 491 -27.51 -2.72 -19.68
C GLN A 491 -26.05 -2.62 -20.09
N ILE A 492 -25.22 -3.59 -19.71
CA ILE A 492 -23.80 -3.65 -20.07
C ILE A 492 -23.62 -3.77 -21.58
N GLU A 493 -24.38 -4.66 -22.24
CA GLU A 493 -24.35 -4.82 -23.70
C GLU A 493 -24.78 -3.55 -24.44
N GLN A 494 -25.70 -2.77 -23.86
CA GLN A 494 -26.17 -1.50 -24.43
C GLN A 494 -25.25 -0.30 -24.14
N SER A 495 -24.31 -0.45 -23.20
CA SER A 495 -23.34 0.57 -22.82
C SER A 495 -21.94 0.27 -23.37
N PRO A 496 -21.57 0.87 -24.52
CA PRO A 496 -20.22 0.77 -25.06
C PRO A 496 -19.11 1.11 -24.05
N ILE A 497 -19.33 2.06 -23.13
CA ILE A 497 -18.29 2.43 -22.16
C ILE A 497 -18.10 1.38 -21.07
N LEU A 498 -19.18 0.82 -20.52
CA LEU A 498 -19.08 -0.27 -19.55
C LEU A 498 -18.41 -1.49 -20.20
N THR A 499 -18.77 -1.81 -21.44
CA THR A 499 -18.10 -2.87 -22.22
C THR A 499 -16.59 -2.59 -22.37
N ILE A 500 -16.18 -1.34 -22.63
CA ILE A 500 -14.76 -0.96 -22.71
C ILE A 500 -14.04 -1.17 -21.37
N ILE A 501 -14.66 -0.82 -20.24
CA ILE A 501 -14.08 -0.98 -18.91
C ILE A 501 -13.91 -2.47 -18.59
N LEU A 502 -14.95 -3.29 -18.80
CA LEU A 502 -14.89 -4.74 -18.56
C LEU A 502 -13.89 -5.44 -19.50
N ASP A 503 -13.67 -4.91 -20.70
CA ASP A 503 -12.63 -5.39 -21.61
C ASP A 503 -11.22 -5.20 -21.03
N TRP A 504 -10.97 -4.20 -20.19
CA TRP A 504 -9.66 -4.01 -19.54
C TRP A 504 -9.29 -5.15 -18.60
N CYS A 505 -10.28 -5.85 -18.05
CA CYS A 505 -10.10 -7.00 -17.17
C CYS A 505 -9.75 -8.29 -17.93
N LYS A 506 -9.43 -8.22 -19.23
CA LYS A 506 -9.04 -9.37 -20.05
C LYS A 506 -7.54 -9.37 -20.36
N ASP A 507 -6.92 -10.53 -20.25
CA ASP A 507 -5.54 -10.76 -20.65
C ASP A 507 -5.34 -10.76 -22.17
N ASP A 508 -4.08 -10.87 -22.61
CA ASP A 508 -3.72 -10.89 -24.03
C ASP A 508 -4.32 -12.08 -24.81
N LYS A 509 -4.82 -13.10 -24.11
CA LYS A 509 -5.52 -14.27 -24.67
C LYS A 509 -7.05 -14.14 -24.55
N GLY A 510 -7.56 -13.02 -24.06
CA GLY A 510 -8.99 -12.74 -23.89
C GLY A 510 -9.62 -13.41 -22.66
N ARG A 511 -8.83 -13.88 -21.69
CA ARG A 511 -9.31 -14.49 -20.44
C ARG A 511 -9.54 -13.41 -19.39
N ASN A 512 -10.65 -13.49 -18.65
CA ASN A 512 -10.92 -12.60 -17.52
C ASN A 512 -9.84 -12.78 -16.43
N MET A 513 -9.31 -11.67 -15.90
CA MET A 513 -8.25 -11.65 -14.89
C MET A 513 -8.73 -11.94 -13.48
N LEU A 514 -9.98 -11.61 -13.15
CA LEU A 514 -10.59 -11.79 -11.84
C LEU A 514 -11.17 -13.19 -11.69
N TYR A 515 -11.96 -13.66 -12.66
CA TYR A 515 -12.75 -14.88 -12.52
C TYR A 515 -12.42 -15.96 -13.55
N LYS A 516 -12.56 -17.22 -13.12
CA LYS A 516 -12.62 -18.39 -14.00
C LYS A 516 -14.01 -18.51 -14.60
N LYS A 517 -14.15 -19.41 -15.59
CA LYS A 517 -15.48 -19.76 -16.14
C LYS A 517 -16.38 -20.43 -15.10
N SER A 518 -15.80 -21.03 -14.06
CA SER A 518 -16.55 -21.63 -12.95
C SER A 518 -17.13 -20.60 -11.98
N GLY A 519 -16.73 -19.32 -12.07
CA GLY A 519 -17.10 -18.29 -11.09
C GLY A 519 -16.07 -18.11 -9.99
N GLU A 520 -15.16 -19.07 -9.77
CA GLU A 520 -14.07 -18.93 -8.81
C GLU A 520 -13.12 -17.78 -9.17
N GLU A 521 -12.57 -17.14 -8.14
CA GLU A 521 -11.47 -16.21 -8.29
C GLU A 521 -10.26 -16.89 -8.95
N ARG A 522 -9.68 -16.22 -9.94
CA ARG A 522 -8.58 -16.74 -10.75
C ARG A 522 -7.23 -16.49 -10.09
N TYR A 523 -7.04 -15.31 -9.53
CA TYR A 523 -5.76 -14.86 -8.98
C TYR A 523 -5.99 -14.14 -7.65
N PRO A 524 -6.09 -14.88 -6.53
CA PRO A 524 -6.28 -14.27 -5.21
C PRO A 524 -5.10 -13.38 -4.82
N ASP A 525 -5.40 -12.37 -4.02
CA ASP A 525 -4.44 -11.48 -3.38
C ASP A 525 -3.45 -10.81 -4.36
N PHE A 526 -2.20 -10.67 -3.92
CA PHE A 526 -1.11 -10.07 -4.69
C PHE A 526 -0.75 -10.88 -5.96
N LYS A 527 -1.28 -12.10 -6.14
CA LYS A 527 -1.10 -12.87 -7.38
C LYS A 527 -1.71 -12.13 -8.58
N LEU A 528 -2.82 -11.42 -8.38
CA LEU A 528 -3.46 -10.62 -9.43
C LEU A 528 -2.47 -9.61 -10.04
N TYR A 529 -1.76 -8.85 -9.20
CA TYR A 529 -0.77 -7.86 -9.63
C TYR A 529 0.33 -8.51 -10.47
N LYS A 530 0.88 -9.66 -10.05
CA LYS A 530 1.91 -10.38 -10.81
C LYS A 530 1.40 -10.83 -12.17
N MET A 531 0.14 -11.27 -12.24
CA MET A 531 -0.44 -11.77 -13.48
C MET A 531 -0.79 -10.64 -14.44
N ILE A 532 -1.36 -9.53 -13.97
CA ILE A 532 -1.59 -8.33 -14.80
C ILE A 532 -0.28 -7.88 -15.45
N ALA A 533 0.81 -7.79 -14.65
CA ALA A 533 2.13 -7.38 -15.14
C ALA A 533 2.68 -8.29 -16.27
N ARG A 534 2.33 -9.58 -16.25
CA ARG A 534 2.88 -10.61 -17.16
C ARG A 534 2.01 -10.94 -18.36
N SER A 535 0.69 -10.70 -18.29
CA SER A 535 -0.24 -11.17 -19.32
C SER A 535 -1.16 -10.10 -19.89
N VAL A 536 -1.03 -8.84 -19.50
CA VAL A 536 -1.87 -7.75 -20.01
C VAL A 536 -1.00 -6.65 -20.62
N HIS A 537 -0.99 -6.56 -21.95
CA HIS A 537 -0.16 -5.61 -22.69
C HIS A 537 -0.94 -4.76 -23.69
N ASN A 538 -2.17 -5.11 -24.03
CA ASN A 538 -2.92 -4.45 -25.10
C ASN A 538 -3.70 -3.18 -24.68
N HIS A 539 -4.13 -3.10 -23.41
CA HIS A 539 -5.00 -2.04 -22.87
C HIS A 539 -4.26 -0.75 -22.49
N THR A 540 -3.35 -0.28 -23.34
CA THR A 540 -2.67 1.00 -23.07
C THR A 540 -3.66 2.17 -23.19
N PRO A 541 -3.52 3.25 -22.40
CA PRO A 541 -4.40 4.42 -22.49
C PRO A 541 -4.52 4.99 -23.91
N MET A 542 -3.43 4.99 -24.67
CA MET A 542 -3.42 5.43 -26.07
C MET A 542 -4.22 4.48 -27.00
N ASN A 543 -4.21 3.17 -26.76
CA ASN A 543 -5.02 2.23 -27.52
C ASN A 543 -6.50 2.35 -27.17
N VAL A 544 -6.81 2.53 -25.89
CA VAL A 544 -8.20 2.70 -25.41
C VAL A 544 -8.80 4.00 -25.96
N LEU A 545 -8.04 5.10 -25.99
CA LEU A 545 -8.47 6.38 -26.58
C LEU A 545 -8.89 6.27 -28.06
N LYS A 546 -8.37 5.27 -28.80
CA LYS A 546 -8.70 5.04 -30.22
C LYS A 546 -10.02 4.30 -30.43
N LYS A 547 -10.65 3.77 -29.38
CA LYS A 547 -11.94 3.08 -29.46
C LYS A 547 -13.01 4.04 -30.00
N GLU A 548 -13.94 3.51 -30.80
CA GLU A 548 -14.91 4.31 -31.54
C GLU A 548 -15.81 5.17 -30.64
N PHE A 549 -16.13 4.67 -29.45
CA PHE A 549 -16.90 5.38 -28.44
C PHE A 549 -16.36 6.79 -28.16
N PHE A 550 -15.04 6.98 -28.10
CA PHE A 550 -14.46 8.28 -27.78
C PHE A 550 -14.50 9.29 -28.95
N ASN A 551 -14.92 8.86 -30.15
CA ASN A 551 -15.07 9.77 -31.29
C ASN A 551 -16.11 10.87 -31.03
N GLN A 552 -17.10 10.61 -30.18
CA GLN A 552 -18.15 11.59 -29.84
C GLN A 552 -17.60 12.82 -29.11
N PHE A 553 -16.46 12.70 -28.44
CA PHE A 553 -15.79 13.82 -27.76
C PHE A 553 -14.85 14.60 -28.67
N LYS A 554 -14.60 14.12 -29.90
CA LYS A 554 -13.73 14.81 -30.86
C LYS A 554 -14.42 16.05 -31.40
N THR A 555 -13.69 17.17 -31.45
CA THR A 555 -14.16 18.40 -32.08
C THR A 555 -13.21 18.85 -33.19
N LYS A 556 -13.80 19.47 -34.23
CA LYS A 556 -13.08 20.19 -35.28
C LYS A 556 -13.11 21.71 -35.08
N GLU A 557 -13.82 22.17 -34.05
CA GLU A 557 -13.94 23.57 -33.75
C GLU A 557 -12.60 24.11 -33.25
N SER A 558 -12.25 25.32 -33.69
CA SER A 558 -11.12 26.06 -33.12
C SER A 558 -11.48 26.41 -31.68
N VAL A 559 -10.89 25.69 -30.73
CA VAL A 559 -11.03 26.01 -29.31
C VAL A 559 -10.25 27.30 -29.02
N VAL A 560 -10.96 28.33 -28.57
CA VAL A 560 -10.38 29.57 -28.06
C VAL A 560 -10.38 29.48 -26.54
N GLY A 561 -9.21 29.33 -25.92
CA GLY A 561 -9.09 29.24 -24.46
C GLY A 561 -7.95 28.35 -23.99
N GLU A 562 -7.97 28.04 -22.69
CA GLU A 562 -7.04 27.10 -22.07
C GLU A 562 -7.31 25.66 -22.55
N MET A 563 -6.23 24.94 -22.83
CA MET A 563 -6.25 23.59 -23.38
C MET A 563 -5.04 22.82 -22.87
N VAL A 564 -5.26 21.54 -22.59
CA VAL A 564 -4.18 20.59 -22.28
C VAL A 564 -3.60 20.12 -23.62
N ASP A 565 -2.56 20.81 -24.10
CA ASP A 565 -1.85 20.44 -25.34
C ASP A 565 -0.81 19.35 -25.03
N VAL A 566 -1.25 18.09 -25.10
CA VAL A 566 -0.40 16.91 -24.88
C VAL A 566 0.74 16.89 -25.90
N ASP A 567 0.52 17.35 -27.14
CA ASP A 567 1.55 17.40 -28.20
C ASP A 567 2.75 18.25 -27.80
N SER A 568 2.50 19.34 -27.07
CA SER A 568 3.53 20.28 -26.60
C SER A 568 4.37 19.77 -25.42
N ILE A 569 3.89 18.74 -24.70
CA ILE A 569 4.57 18.20 -23.54
C ILE A 569 5.84 17.46 -23.97
N LYS A 570 6.98 17.89 -23.44
CA LYS A 570 8.28 17.27 -23.69
C LYS A 570 8.42 15.98 -22.85
N LYS A 571 9.19 15.03 -23.37
CA LYS A 571 9.74 13.92 -22.58
C LYS A 571 10.77 14.49 -21.61
N TYR A 572 10.64 14.16 -20.33
CA TYR A 572 11.53 14.63 -19.26
C TYR A 572 12.42 13.52 -18.69
N PHE A 573 12.40 12.34 -19.30
CA PHE A 573 13.24 11.20 -18.97
C PHE A 573 14.43 11.07 -19.91
#